data_AF-A0A5J4G062-F1
#
_entry.id   AF-A0A5J4G062-F1
#
_cell.length_a   1.000
_cell.length_b   1.000
_cell.length_c   1.000
_cell.angle_alpha   90.00
_cell.angle_beta   90.00
_cell.angle_gamma   90.00
#
_symmetry.space_group_name_H-M   'P 1'
#
loop_
_entity.id
_entity.type
_entity.pdbx_description
1 polymer ?
#
loop_
_entity_poly.entity_id
_entity_poly.type
_entity_poly.pdbx_seq_one_letter_code
_entity_poly.pdbx_strand_id
1 'polypeptide(L)'
;MTVKETYQFNKFATTLSLISIILTLVFGYHYLDLHHKKYSYQKISVVLWVTLGALICYVLSIYFKLGSVISAGITGTLASFIPLFNKESVYLKKLPNALYCGAFVGMSSTIIAPSIVFIIAAGCIAGGVYMFSKSLFVGMGGKLGTIAFAGVVTVVLLNWLLL
;
A
#
# COMPACT_ATOMS: atom_id res chain seq x y z
N MET A 1 -10.43 24.92 39.65
CA MET A 1 -11.37 24.34 38.66
C MET A 1 -10.51 23.83 37.53
N THR A 2 -9.89 22.66 37.73
CA THR A 2 -8.50 22.43 37.32
C THR A 2 -8.33 21.03 36.74
N VAL A 3 -7.92 20.97 35.45
CA VAL A 3 -7.35 19.84 34.69
C VAL A 3 -8.27 18.63 34.40
N LYS A 4 -9.11 18.17 35.34
CA LYS A 4 -9.99 16.99 35.11
C LYS A 4 -11.11 17.25 34.09
N GLU A 5 -11.70 18.45 34.08
CA GLU A 5 -12.79 18.79 33.15
C GLU A 5 -12.30 18.93 31.70
N THR A 6 -11.12 19.53 31.47
CA THR A 6 -10.51 19.64 30.13
C THR A 6 -10.14 18.26 29.56
N TYR A 7 -9.69 17.32 30.40
CA TYR A 7 -9.36 15.96 29.99
C TYR A 7 -10.59 15.10 29.67
N GLN A 8 -11.69 15.30 30.41
CA GLN A 8 -12.99 14.67 30.13
C GLN A 8 -13.58 15.18 28.81
N PHE A 9 -13.51 16.49 28.55
CA PHE A 9 -13.97 17.08 27.29
C PHE A 9 -13.17 16.57 26.08
N ASN A 10 -11.85 16.40 26.23
CA ASN A 10 -10.98 15.88 25.17
C ASN A 10 -11.22 14.38 24.91
N LYS A 11 -11.51 13.57 25.94
CA LYS A 11 -11.92 12.17 25.79
C LYS A 11 -13.25 12.05 25.04
N PHE A 12 -14.23 12.87 25.38
CA PHE A 12 -15.52 12.87 24.69
C PHE A 12 -15.38 13.28 23.22
N ALA A 13 -14.63 14.35 22.94
CA ALA A 13 -14.37 14.82 21.59
C ALA A 13 -13.59 13.79 20.74
N THR A 14 -12.60 13.10 21.32
CA THR A 14 -11.87 12.03 20.64
C THR A 14 -12.73 10.79 20.39
N THR A 15 -13.62 10.41 21.31
CA THR A 15 -14.58 9.33 21.04
C THR A 15 -15.58 9.70 19.96
N LEU A 16 -16.08 10.94 19.93
CA LEU A 16 -17.03 11.41 18.93
C LEU A 16 -16.40 11.45 17.53
N SER A 17 -15.13 11.88 17.42
CA SER A 17 -14.41 11.90 16.15
C SER A 17 -14.14 10.48 15.61
N LEU A 18 -13.80 9.53 16.49
CA LEU A 18 -13.65 8.11 16.10
C LEU A 18 -14.95 7.50 15.61
N ILE A 19 -16.08 7.77 16.31
CA ILE A 19 -17.40 7.27 15.91
C ILE A 19 -17.81 7.87 14.55
N SER A 20 -17.58 9.16 14.34
CA SER A 20 -17.84 9.83 13.06
C SER A 20 -17.04 9.18 11.93
N ILE A 21 -15.73 8.96 12.11
CA ILE A 21 -14.87 8.30 11.11
C ILE A 21 -15.36 6.89 10.77
N ILE A 22 -15.75 6.10 11.78
CA ILE A 22 -16.28 4.74 11.58
C ILE A 22 -17.58 4.79 10.79
N LEU A 23 -18.47 5.73 11.08
CA LEU A 23 -19.76 5.86 10.41
C LEU A 23 -19.59 6.26 8.93
N THR A 24 -18.66 7.18 8.63
CA THR A 24 -18.32 7.55 7.24
C THR A 24 -17.72 6.37 6.47
N LEU A 25 -16.91 5.54 7.11
CA LEU A 25 -16.33 4.34 6.50
C LEU A 25 -17.39 3.27 6.21
N VAL A 26 -18.32 3.04 7.15
CA VAL A 26 -19.44 2.09 6.98
C VAL A 26 -20.39 2.56 5.88
N PHE A 27 -20.73 3.85 5.87
CA PHE A 27 -21.56 4.44 4.82
C PHE A 27 -20.88 4.40 3.45
N GLY A 28 -19.58 4.71 3.40
CA GLY A 28 -18.76 4.57 2.19
C GLY A 28 -18.70 3.14 1.68
N TYR A 29 -18.58 2.15 2.58
CA TYR A 29 -18.62 0.73 2.22
C TYR A 29 -19.95 0.31 1.61
N HIS A 30 -21.07 0.85 2.11
CA HIS A 30 -22.41 0.52 1.61
C HIS A 30 -22.71 1.17 0.25
N TYR A 31 -22.07 2.30 -0.09
CA TYR A 31 -22.25 2.98 -1.38
C TYR A 31 -21.25 2.56 -2.47
N LEU A 32 -20.14 1.90 -2.11
CA LEU A 32 -19.12 1.48 -3.06
C LEU A 32 -19.49 0.12 -3.67
N ASP A 33 -20.26 0.14 -4.76
CA ASP A 33 -20.53 -1.04 -5.56
C ASP A 33 -19.23 -1.54 -6.24
N LEU A 34 -18.55 -2.47 -5.57
CA LEU A 34 -17.24 -3.04 -5.93
C LEU A 34 -17.33 -4.07 -7.08
N HIS A 35 -18.40 -4.08 -7.87
CA HIS A 35 -18.56 -4.95 -9.04
C HIS A 35 -17.73 -4.50 -10.26
N HIS A 36 -16.40 -4.46 -10.13
CA HIS A 36 -15.50 -4.33 -11.26
C HIS A 36 -15.31 -5.69 -11.98
N LYS A 37 -16.33 -6.11 -12.73
CA LYS A 37 -16.16 -7.09 -13.81
C LYS A 37 -15.40 -6.43 -14.96
N LYS A 38 -14.11 -6.75 -15.10
CA LYS A 38 -13.43 -6.96 -16.40
C LYS A 38 -12.06 -7.60 -16.17
N TYR A 39 -12.04 -8.91 -16.31
CA TYR A 39 -10.85 -9.74 -16.33
C TYR A 39 -9.98 -9.34 -17.51
N SER A 40 -8.84 -8.74 -17.21
CA SER A 40 -7.73 -8.65 -18.14
C SER A 40 -6.48 -9.02 -17.36
N TYR A 41 -5.84 -10.08 -17.87
CA TYR A 41 -4.56 -10.60 -17.43
C TYR A 41 -3.59 -9.44 -17.25
N GLN A 42 -3.01 -9.35 -16.06
CA GLN A 42 -1.91 -8.44 -15.85
C GLN A 42 -0.67 -9.08 -16.48
N LYS A 43 -0.09 -8.38 -17.46
CA LYS A 43 1.18 -8.80 -18.06
C LYS A 43 2.25 -8.83 -16.96
N ILE A 44 3.29 -9.61 -17.18
CA ILE A 44 4.50 -9.68 -16.32
C ILE A 44 5.04 -8.29 -15.92
N SER A 45 4.77 -7.27 -16.74
CA SER A 45 5.06 -5.86 -16.46
C SER A 45 4.57 -5.37 -15.10
N VAL A 46 3.51 -5.93 -14.51
CA VAL A 46 3.03 -5.50 -13.19
C VAL A 46 4.04 -5.75 -12.07
N VAL A 47 4.85 -6.80 -12.18
CA VAL A 47 5.94 -7.06 -11.23
C VAL A 47 6.93 -5.89 -11.23
N LEU A 48 7.24 -5.34 -12.41
CA LEU A 48 8.11 -4.19 -12.54
C LEU A 48 7.50 -2.96 -11.87
N TRP A 49 6.20 -2.72 -12.04
CA TRP A 49 5.51 -1.58 -11.42
C TRP A 49 5.44 -1.67 -9.90
N VAL A 50 5.22 -2.87 -9.33
CA VAL A 50 5.29 -3.09 -7.88
C VAL A 50 6.71 -2.80 -7.37
N THR A 51 7.72 -3.31 -8.06
CA THR A 51 9.12 -3.12 -7.67
C THR A 51 9.54 -1.65 -7.76
N LEU A 52 9.12 -0.94 -8.81
CA LEU A 52 9.33 0.50 -8.96
C LEU A 52 8.66 1.29 -7.83
N GLY A 53 7.43 0.96 -7.45
CA GLY A 53 6.74 1.60 -6.34
C GLY A 53 7.46 1.41 -5.01
N ALA A 54 8.01 0.21 -4.78
CA ALA A 54 8.81 -0.09 -3.60
C ALA A 54 10.10 0.74 -3.56
N LEU A 55 10.80 0.85 -4.69
CA LEU A 55 12.01 1.65 -4.81
C LEU A 55 11.75 3.14 -4.60
N ILE A 56 10.72 3.70 -5.24
CA ILE A 56 10.36 5.11 -5.10
C ILE A 56 10.06 5.42 -3.65
N CYS A 57 9.20 4.63 -3.00
CA CYS A 57 8.82 4.84 -1.61
C CYS A 57 10.02 4.69 -0.65
N TYR A 58 10.86 3.67 -0.85
CA TYR A 58 12.07 3.46 -0.05
C TYR A 58 13.05 4.62 -0.20
N VAL A 59 13.29 5.07 -1.43
CA VAL A 59 14.22 6.18 -1.69
C VAL A 59 13.72 7.47 -1.04
N LEU A 60 12.43 7.77 -1.17
CA LEU A 60 11.80 8.94 -0.55
C LEU A 60 11.83 8.85 0.99
N SER A 61 11.67 7.66 1.55
CA SER A 61 11.68 7.46 3.00
C SER A 61 13.09 7.62 3.59
N ILE A 62 14.09 7.01 2.95
CA ILE A 62 15.45 6.93 3.49
C ILE A 62 16.32 8.13 3.08
N TYR A 63 16.39 8.45 1.79
CA TYR A 63 17.30 9.50 1.31
C TYR A 63 16.74 10.90 1.53
N PHE A 64 15.43 11.09 1.33
CA PHE A 64 14.77 12.38 1.56
C PHE A 64 14.29 12.58 3.00
N LYS A 65 14.41 11.57 3.87
CA LYS A 65 14.03 11.60 5.29
C LYS A 65 12.58 12.08 5.54
N LEU A 66 11.68 11.85 4.58
CA LEU A 66 10.27 12.26 4.66
C LEU A 66 9.45 11.36 5.58
N GLY A 67 9.99 10.21 5.97
CA GLY A 67 9.30 9.20 6.78
C GLY A 67 8.33 8.36 5.94
N SER A 68 8.16 7.12 6.38
CA SER A 68 7.45 6.06 5.64
C SER A 68 6.05 6.46 5.16
N VAL A 69 5.28 7.13 6.02
CA VAL A 69 3.88 7.48 5.73
C VAL A 69 3.79 8.55 4.64
N ILE A 70 4.59 9.62 4.73
CA ILE A 70 4.61 10.70 3.74
C ILE A 70 5.13 10.16 2.40
N SER A 71 6.18 9.33 2.44
CA SER A 71 6.75 8.70 1.25
C SER A 71 5.76 7.82 0.51
N ALA A 72 4.98 7.00 1.22
CA ALA A 72 3.93 6.20 0.62
C ALA A 72 2.78 7.06 0.09
N GLY A 73 2.42 8.14 0.80
CA GLY A 73 1.43 9.11 0.35
C GLY A 73 1.81 9.78 -0.98
N ILE A 74 3.05 10.27 -1.09
CA ILE A 74 3.58 10.86 -2.33
C ILE A 74 3.60 9.81 -3.44
N THR A 75 4.13 8.61 -3.17
CA THR A 75 4.20 7.52 -4.17
C THR A 75 2.81 7.15 -4.69
N GLY A 76 1.82 7.01 -3.81
CA GLY A 76 0.43 6.72 -4.19
C GLY A 76 -0.24 7.85 -4.94
N THR A 77 0.01 9.10 -4.53
CA THR A 77 -0.54 10.30 -5.17
C THR A 77 0.01 10.44 -6.59
N LEU A 78 1.31 10.29 -6.78
CA LEU A 78 1.95 10.28 -8.10
C LEU A 78 1.42 9.13 -8.96
N ALA A 79 1.25 7.94 -8.37
CA ALA A 79 0.69 6.80 -9.08
C ALA A 79 -0.76 7.06 -9.55
N SER A 80 -1.56 7.82 -8.79
CA SER A 80 -2.92 8.20 -9.17
C SER A 80 -3.00 9.14 -10.37
N PHE A 81 -1.92 9.84 -10.72
CA PHE A 81 -1.87 10.68 -11.92
C PHE A 81 -1.57 9.90 -13.20
N ILE A 82 -1.05 8.68 -13.10
CA ILE A 82 -0.70 7.85 -14.27
C ILE A 82 -1.89 7.58 -15.22
N PRO A 83 -3.11 7.28 -14.73
CA PRO A 83 -4.28 7.11 -15.59
C PRO A 83 -4.73 8.38 -16.33
N LEU A 84 -4.29 9.58 -15.91
CA LEU A 84 -4.68 10.83 -16.59
C LEU A 84 -3.99 10.99 -17.94
N PHE A 85 -2.81 10.40 -18.14
CA PHE A 85 -2.06 10.51 -19.40
C PHE A 85 -2.76 9.80 -20.58
N ASN A 86 -3.52 8.73 -20.31
CA ASN A 86 -4.32 8.07 -21.34
C ASN A 86 -5.52 7.32 -20.72
N LYS A 87 -6.66 8.02 -20.64
CA LYS A 87 -7.88 7.56 -19.96
C LYS A 87 -8.53 6.32 -20.58
N GLU A 88 -8.26 6.04 -21.86
CA GLU A 88 -8.86 4.91 -22.58
C GLU A 88 -8.14 3.58 -22.32
N SER A 89 -6.90 3.62 -21.82
CA SER A 89 -6.13 2.40 -21.58
C SER A 89 -6.56 1.69 -20.29
N VAL A 90 -7.16 0.51 -20.45
CA VAL A 90 -7.50 -0.41 -19.33
C VAL A 90 -6.26 -0.82 -18.51
N TYR A 91 -5.08 -0.74 -19.12
CA TYR A 91 -3.81 -1.07 -18.48
C TYR A 91 -3.41 -0.01 -17.44
N LEU A 92 -3.45 1.28 -17.82
CA LEU A 92 -3.00 2.38 -16.95
C LEU A 92 -3.87 2.52 -15.70
N LYS A 93 -5.17 2.23 -15.79
CA LYS A 93 -6.08 2.23 -14.63
C LYS A 93 -5.70 1.23 -13.53
N LYS A 94 -4.91 0.21 -13.84
CA LYS A 94 -4.48 -0.83 -12.88
C LYS A 94 -3.11 -0.54 -12.25
N LEU A 95 -2.34 0.37 -12.84
CA LEU A 95 -1.00 0.73 -12.36
C LEU A 95 -0.98 1.39 -10.97
N PRO A 96 -1.94 2.27 -10.60
CA PRO A 96 -1.95 2.88 -9.27
C PRO A 96 -1.91 1.83 -8.15
N ASN A 97 -2.73 0.78 -8.27
CA ASN A 97 -2.80 -0.28 -7.27
C ASN A 97 -1.50 -1.09 -7.18
N ALA A 98 -0.84 -1.35 -8.31
CA ALA A 98 0.43 -2.06 -8.34
C ALA A 98 1.55 -1.24 -7.70
N LEU A 99 1.67 0.03 -8.09
CA LEU A 99 2.66 0.96 -7.51
C LEU A 99 2.42 1.16 -6.01
N TYR A 100 1.17 1.29 -5.59
CA TYR A 100 0.82 1.45 -4.18
C TYR A 100 1.07 0.16 -3.38
N CYS A 101 0.85 -1.01 -3.96
CA CYS A 101 1.30 -2.29 -3.38
C CYS A 101 2.82 -2.29 -3.14
N GLY A 102 3.58 -1.79 -4.12
CA GLY A 102 5.01 -1.58 -4.00
C GLY A 102 5.38 -0.63 -2.87
N ALA A 103 4.67 0.50 -2.75
CA ALA A 103 4.91 1.46 -1.69
C ALA A 103 4.83 0.82 -0.29
N PHE A 104 3.90 -0.11 -0.05
CA PHE A 104 3.86 -0.88 1.21
C PHE A 104 5.11 -1.71 1.47
N VAL A 105 5.72 -2.30 0.43
CA VAL A 105 7.02 -2.98 0.55
C VAL A 105 8.11 -1.98 0.93
N GLY A 106 8.14 -0.82 0.27
CA GLY A 106 9.11 0.26 0.51
C GLY A 106 8.97 0.94 1.88
N MET A 107 7.84 0.78 2.56
CA MET A 107 7.61 1.23 3.94
C MET A 107 8.25 0.33 5.01
N SER A 108 8.87 -0.78 4.61
CA SER A 108 9.51 -1.71 5.54
C SER A 108 10.62 -1.02 6.34
N SER A 109 10.71 -1.35 7.63
CA SER A 109 11.77 -0.83 8.51
C SER A 109 13.15 -1.21 7.98
N THR A 110 14.10 -0.27 8.07
CA THR A 110 15.51 -0.49 7.69
C THR A 110 16.21 -1.55 8.54
N ILE A 111 15.66 -1.88 9.72
CA ILE A 111 16.15 -2.98 10.55
C ILE A 111 15.91 -4.33 9.85
N ILE A 112 14.78 -4.45 9.14
CA ILE A 112 14.35 -5.69 8.47
C ILE A 112 14.80 -5.69 7.00
N ALA A 113 14.70 -4.52 6.34
CA ALA A 113 15.03 -4.31 4.93
C ALA A 113 16.15 -3.26 4.79
N PRO A 114 17.40 -3.60 5.13
CA PRO A 114 18.50 -2.62 5.21
C PRO A 114 19.03 -2.18 3.83
N SER A 115 18.79 -2.96 2.78
CA SER A 115 19.43 -2.75 1.47
C SER A 115 18.40 -2.54 0.36
N ILE A 116 18.81 -1.76 -0.65
CA ILE A 116 18.03 -1.60 -1.88
C ILE A 116 17.83 -2.95 -2.57
N VAL A 117 18.82 -3.84 -2.52
CA VAL A 117 18.73 -5.20 -3.07
C VAL A 117 17.62 -5.99 -2.40
N PHE A 118 17.51 -5.89 -1.06
CA PHE A 118 16.41 -6.52 -0.32
C PHE A 118 15.05 -5.98 -0.78
N ILE A 119 14.91 -4.66 -0.94
CA ILE A 119 13.66 -4.02 -1.41
C ILE A 119 13.31 -4.47 -2.83
N ILE A 120 14.30 -4.58 -3.72
CA ILE A 120 14.08 -5.08 -5.08
C ILE A 120 13.60 -6.53 -5.04
N ALA A 121 14.27 -7.39 -4.27
CA ALA A 121 13.87 -8.79 -4.13
C ALA A 121 12.44 -8.89 -3.55
N ALA A 122 12.14 -8.14 -2.50
CA ALA A 122 10.82 -8.14 -1.85
C ALA A 122 9.73 -7.60 -2.77
N GLY A 123 10.04 -6.56 -3.55
CA GLY A 123 9.15 -6.00 -4.58
C GLY A 123 8.87 -6.99 -5.71
N CYS A 124 9.89 -7.73 -6.16
CA CYS A 124 9.73 -8.78 -7.18
C CYS A 124 8.85 -9.93 -6.66
N ILE A 125 9.10 -10.43 -5.45
CA ILE A 125 8.27 -11.50 -4.86
C ILE A 125 6.84 -11.00 -4.62
N ALA A 126 6.67 -9.82 -4.02
CA ALA A 126 5.36 -9.21 -3.82
C ALA A 126 4.62 -9.01 -5.15
N GLY A 127 5.31 -8.58 -6.21
CA GLY A 127 4.75 -8.45 -7.55
C GLY A 127 4.32 -9.79 -8.16
N GLY A 128 5.10 -10.84 -7.94
CA GLY A 128 4.74 -12.22 -8.30
C GLY A 128 3.47 -12.66 -7.57
N VAL A 129 3.44 -12.53 -6.23
CA VAL A 129 2.26 -12.83 -5.42
C VAL A 129 1.05 -11.99 -5.83
N TYR A 130 1.25 -10.71 -6.17
CA TYR A 130 0.21 -9.81 -6.67
C TYR A 130 -0.44 -10.32 -7.96
N MET A 131 0.36 -10.87 -8.88
CA MET A 131 -0.11 -11.46 -10.13
C MET A 131 -1.03 -12.66 -9.86
N PHE A 132 -0.69 -13.53 -8.90
CA PHE A 132 -1.48 -14.71 -8.55
C PHE A 132 -2.70 -14.39 -7.67
N SER A 133 -2.60 -13.39 -6.81
CA SER A 133 -3.62 -13.05 -5.80
C SER A 133 -4.88 -12.39 -6.37
N LYS A 134 -4.96 -12.17 -7.70
CA LYS A 134 -6.08 -11.47 -8.33
C LYS A 134 -7.43 -12.18 -8.16
N SER A 135 -7.45 -13.50 -8.06
CA SER A 135 -8.67 -14.31 -7.95
C SER A 135 -9.19 -14.49 -6.52
N LEU A 136 -8.33 -14.34 -5.51
CA LEU A 136 -8.63 -14.77 -4.14
C LEU A 136 -9.29 -13.69 -3.28
N PHE A 137 -9.06 -12.41 -3.62
CA PHE A 137 -9.48 -11.28 -2.77
C PHE A 137 -10.01 -10.13 -3.64
N VAL A 138 -11.18 -10.28 -4.25
CA VAL A 138 -11.86 -9.17 -4.94
C VAL A 138 -12.74 -8.45 -3.92
N GLY A 139 -12.60 -7.13 -3.79
CA GLY A 139 -13.44 -6.31 -2.89
C GLY A 139 -13.06 -6.33 -1.40
N MET A 140 -12.03 -7.07 -0.98
CA MET A 140 -11.53 -7.02 0.40
C MET A 140 -10.50 -5.90 0.59
N GLY A 141 -10.78 -5.01 1.55
CA GLY A 141 -9.81 -4.04 2.05
C GLY A 141 -8.58 -4.74 2.64
N GLY A 142 -7.40 -4.11 2.56
CA GLY A 142 -6.16 -4.63 3.13
C GLY A 142 -5.33 -5.57 2.24
N LYS A 143 -5.87 -6.04 1.11
CA LYS A 143 -5.19 -6.99 0.19
C LYS A 143 -3.76 -6.58 -0.21
N LEU A 144 -3.58 -5.32 -0.61
CA LEU A 144 -2.28 -4.83 -1.08
C LEU A 144 -1.21 -4.93 0.01
N GLY A 145 -1.58 -4.62 1.25
CA GLY A 145 -0.72 -4.75 2.41
C GLY A 145 -0.35 -6.21 2.69
N THR A 146 -1.30 -7.15 2.60
CA THR A 146 -1.03 -8.58 2.81
C THR A 146 -0.07 -9.14 1.78
N ILE A 147 -0.20 -8.71 0.52
CA ILE A 147 0.70 -9.13 -0.57
C ILE A 147 2.11 -8.56 -0.36
N ALA A 148 2.21 -7.28 0.01
CA ALA A 148 3.48 -6.66 0.34
C ALA A 148 4.16 -7.37 1.52
N PHE A 149 3.40 -7.65 2.58
CA PHE A 149 3.88 -8.39 3.75
C PHE A 149 4.39 -9.79 3.37
N ALA A 150 3.63 -10.54 2.58
CA ALA A 150 4.05 -11.86 2.10
C ALA A 150 5.38 -11.79 1.32
N GLY A 151 5.54 -10.78 0.45
CA GLY A 151 6.79 -10.56 -0.28
C GLY A 151 7.98 -10.29 0.64
N VAL A 152 7.83 -9.36 1.58
CA VAL A 152 8.88 -9.00 2.55
C VAL A 152 9.26 -10.19 3.42
N VAL A 153 8.28 -10.86 4.05
CA VAL A 153 8.53 -12.02 4.92
C VAL A 153 9.24 -13.15 4.18
N THR A 154 8.88 -13.38 2.91
CA THR A 154 9.55 -14.40 2.10
C THR A 154 11.04 -14.07 1.93
N VAL A 155 11.38 -12.82 1.61
CA VAL A 155 12.80 -12.42 1.50
C VAL A 155 13.52 -12.44 2.85
N VAL A 156 12.86 -12.04 3.95
CA VAL A 156 13.43 -12.19 5.29
C VAL A 156 13.78 -13.65 5.56
N LEU A 157 12.87 -14.58 5.26
CA LEU A 157 13.07 -16.01 5.47
C LEU A 157 14.18 -16.56 4.60
N LEU A 158 14.27 -16.16 3.33
CA LEU A 158 15.38 -16.54 2.45
C LEU A 158 16.72 -16.01 2.98
N ASN A 159 16.77 -14.75 3.41
CA ASN A 159 17.97 -14.16 3.98
C ASN A 159 18.42 -14.88 5.25
N TRP A 160 17.47 -15.29 6.10
CA TRP A 160 17.75 -16.06 7.30
C TRP A 160 18.23 -17.49 7.01
N LEU A 161 17.76 -18.13 5.93
CA LEU A 161 18.21 -19.47 5.53
C LEU A 161 19.62 -19.48 4.90
N LEU A 162 20.02 -18.36 4.28
CA LEU A 162 21.31 -18.19 3.61
C LEU A 162 22.45 -17.76 4.56
N LEU A 163 22.12 -17.27 5.76
CA LEU A 163 23.03 -16.85 6.82
C LEU A 163 23.26 -17.97 7.83
#